data_AF-A0A7C4VFN9-F1
#
_entry.id   AF-A0A7C4VFN9-F1
#
_cell.length_a   1.000
_cell.length_b   1.000
_cell.length_c   1.000
_cell.angle_alpha   90.00
_cell.angle_beta   90.00
_cell.angle_gamma   90.00
#
_symmetry.space_group_name_H-M   'P 1'
#
loop_
_entity.id
_entity.type
_entity.pdbx_description
1 polymer ?
#
loop_
_entity_poly.entity_id
_entity_poly.type
_entity_poly.pdbx_seq_one_letter_code
_entity_poly.pdbx_strand_id
1 'polypeptide(L)'
;MGRIKVYISDELEKKFREAAMKLYGYGRGSLSIASEKAFEAWLSQVSQALEIAETIEDPVEAIYGMLSHVKKSGVELQHEARKLRARKTLGYRSAT
;
A
#
# COMPACT_ATOMS: atom_id res chain seq x y z
N MET A 1 -23.10 2.75 -19.28
CA MET A 1 -21.79 3.16 -18.70
C MET A 1 -22.05 4.05 -17.51
N GLY A 2 -21.36 3.80 -16.40
CA GLY A 2 -21.35 4.73 -15.25
C GLY A 2 -20.59 6.01 -15.59
N ARG A 3 -20.90 7.10 -14.90
CA ARG A 3 -20.18 8.38 -15.03
C ARG A 3 -19.77 8.86 -13.65
N ILE A 4 -18.49 9.16 -13.50
CA ILE A 4 -17.93 9.77 -12.29
C ILE A 4 -17.36 11.12 -12.67
N LYS A 5 -17.60 12.15 -11.84
CA LYS A 5 -16.94 13.45 -11.95
C LYS A 5 -15.84 13.49 -10.89
N VAL A 6 -14.59 13.63 -11.34
CA VAL A 6 -13.41 13.68 -10.47
C VAL A 6 -12.73 15.03 -10.64
N TYR A 7 -12.25 15.60 -9.54
CA TYR A 7 -11.39 16.77 -9.56
C TYR A 7 -9.98 16.33 -9.19
N ILE A 8 -9.02 16.70 -10.04
CA ILE A 8 -7.59 16.45 -9.86
C ILE A 8 -6.84 17.75 -10.14
N SER A 9 -5.55 17.81 -9.80
CA SER A 9 -4.74 18.98 -10.14
C SER A 9 -4.56 19.11 -11.65
N ASP A 10 -4.49 20.34 -12.15
CA ASP A 10 -4.30 20.65 -13.57
C ASP A 10 -3.02 20.01 -14.13
N GLU A 11 -1.95 19.96 -13.32
CA GLU A 11 -0.70 19.33 -13.72
C GLU A 11 -0.86 17.83 -13.96
N LEU A 12 -1.60 17.14 -13.08
CA LEU A 12 -1.84 15.71 -13.20
C LEU A 12 -2.76 15.42 -14.39
N GLU A 13 -3.81 16.22 -14.57
CA GLU A 13 -4.73 16.13 -15.70
C GLU A 13 -3.99 16.21 -17.03
N LYS A 14 -3.12 17.22 -17.17
CA LYS A 14 -2.34 17.43 -18.40
C LYS A 14 -1.44 16.24 -18.71
N LYS A 15 -0.69 15.75 -17.71
CA LYS A 15 0.19 14.57 -17.86
C LYS A 15 -0.61 13.32 -18.24
N PHE A 16 -1.74 13.10 -17.57
CA PHE A 16 -2.60 11.95 -17.83
C PHE A 16 -3.19 12.00 -19.24
N ARG A 17 -3.70 13.15 -19.67
CA ARG A 17 -4.24 13.35 -21.02
C ARG A 17 -3.19 13.12 -22.09
N GLU A 18 -2.00 13.68 -21.92
CA GLU A 18 -0.91 13.49 -22.88
C GLU A 18 -0.53 12.01 -23.01
N ALA A 19 -0.39 11.31 -21.89
CA ALA A 19 -0.09 9.87 -21.90
C ALA A 19 -1.22 9.05 -22.55
N ALA A 20 -2.48 9.33 -22.20
CA ALA A 20 -3.64 8.66 -22.76
C ALA A 20 -3.72 8.84 -24.28
N MET A 21 -3.47 10.06 -24.78
CA MET A 21 -3.49 10.35 -26.20
C MET A 21 -2.30 9.73 -26.95
N LYS A 22 -1.11 9.71 -26.34
CA LYS A 22 0.06 9.02 -26.90
C LYS A 22 -0.16 7.51 -27.03
N LEU A 23 -0.83 6.89 -26.06
CA LEU A 23 -1.02 5.44 -26.01
C LEU A 23 -2.23 4.96 -26.83
N TYR A 24 -3.35 5.69 -26.78
CA TYR A 24 -4.63 5.27 -27.38
C TYR A 24 -5.08 6.15 -28.55
N GLY A 25 -4.27 7.15 -28.92
CA GLY A 25 -4.53 8.07 -30.02
C GLY A 25 -5.25 9.35 -29.61
N TYR A 26 -5.28 10.30 -30.55
CA TYR A 26 -5.80 11.66 -30.33
C TYR A 26 -7.32 11.78 -30.58
N GLY A 27 -8.00 10.66 -30.77
CA GLY A 27 -9.44 10.59 -31.02
C GLY A 27 -10.30 10.66 -29.76
N ARG A 28 -11.63 10.59 -29.96
CA ARG A 28 -12.59 10.49 -28.85
C ARG A 28 -12.41 9.16 -28.11
N GLY A 29 -12.38 9.22 -26.78
CA GLY A 29 -12.41 8.04 -25.91
C GLY A 29 -11.08 7.62 -25.30
N SER A 30 -9.94 8.19 -25.73
CA SER A 30 -8.62 7.85 -25.16
C SER A 30 -8.55 8.08 -23.64
N LEU A 31 -9.11 9.19 -23.15
CA LEU A 31 -9.23 9.46 -21.72
C LEU A 31 -10.11 8.45 -20.99
N SER A 32 -11.24 8.05 -21.59
CA SER A 32 -12.14 7.09 -20.96
C SER A 32 -11.50 5.71 -20.86
N ILE A 33 -10.79 5.27 -21.91
CA ILE A 33 -10.04 4.01 -21.91
C ILE A 33 -8.94 4.04 -20.85
N ALA A 34 -8.15 5.12 -20.81
CA ALA A 34 -7.09 5.28 -19.82
C ALA A 34 -7.65 5.30 -18.38
N SER A 35 -8.77 5.99 -18.15
CA SER A 35 -9.42 6.05 -16.83
C SER A 35 -9.93 4.68 -16.40
N GLU A 36 -10.59 3.95 -17.28
CA GLU A 36 -11.06 2.59 -16.98
C GLU A 36 -9.89 1.69 -16.57
N LYS A 37 -8.80 1.70 -17.35
CA LYS A 37 -7.59 0.92 -17.06
C LYS A 37 -6.93 1.33 -15.74
N ALA A 38 -6.92 2.62 -15.43
CA ALA A 38 -6.39 3.12 -14.16
C ALA A 38 -7.25 2.68 -12.97
N PHE A 39 -8.58 2.71 -13.11
CA PHE A 39 -9.50 2.25 -12.08
C PHE A 39 -9.41 0.73 -11.88
N GLU A 40 -9.36 -0.06 -12.95
CA GLU A 40 -9.12 -1.51 -12.88
C GLU A 40 -7.81 -1.82 -12.14
N ALA A 41 -6.71 -1.12 -12.47
CA ALA A 41 -5.42 -1.33 -11.84
C ALA A 41 -5.45 -0.94 -10.34
N TRP A 42 -6.08 0.19 -10.01
CA TRP A 42 -6.23 0.63 -8.62
C TRP A 42 -7.09 -0.35 -7.81
N LEU A 43 -8.22 -0.79 -8.37
CA LEU A 43 -9.08 -1.78 -7.73
C LEU A 43 -8.34 -3.11 -7.54
N SER A 44 -7.56 -3.57 -8.52
CA SER A 44 -6.76 -4.79 -8.35
C SER A 44 -5.74 -4.69 -7.22
N GLN A 45 -5.14 -3.52 -7.01
CA GLN A 45 -4.21 -3.28 -5.90
C GLN A 45 -4.94 -3.23 -4.55
N VAL A 46 -6.12 -2.62 -4.52
CA VAL A 46 -6.88 -2.39 -3.29
C VAL A 46 -7.72 -3.60 -2.88
N SER A 47 -8.26 -4.38 -3.82
CA SER A 47 -9.03 -5.61 -3.54
C SER A 47 -8.22 -6.60 -2.71
N GLN A 48 -6.92 -6.75 -2.99
CA GLN A 48 -6.08 -7.64 -2.19
C GLN A 48 -6.00 -7.17 -0.73
N ALA A 49 -5.92 -5.86 -0.49
CA ALA A 49 -5.88 -5.31 0.86
C ALA A 49 -7.25 -5.34 1.56
N LEU A 50 -8.32 -5.06 0.82
CA LEU A 50 -9.70 -5.08 1.32
C LEU A 50 -10.16 -6.51 1.61
N GLU A 51 -9.90 -7.48 0.74
CA GLU A 51 -10.23 -8.89 0.99
C GLU A 51 -9.54 -9.38 2.27
N ILE A 52 -8.24 -9.09 2.44
CA ILE A 52 -7.54 -9.44 3.70
C ILE A 52 -8.21 -8.76 4.91
N ALA A 53 -8.60 -7.49 4.79
CA ALA A 53 -9.25 -6.78 5.88
C ALA A 53 -10.67 -7.30 6.18
N GLU A 54 -11.44 -7.69 5.15
CA GLU A 54 -12.80 -8.24 5.29
C GLU A 54 -12.80 -9.69 5.78
N THR A 55 -11.77 -10.47 5.44
CA THR A 55 -11.67 -11.88 5.88
C THR A 55 -11.27 -11.99 7.35
N ILE A 56 -10.68 -10.94 7.92
CA ILE A 56 -10.20 -10.93 9.29
C ILE A 56 -11.17 -10.12 10.15
N GLU A 57 -12.11 -10.83 10.78
CA GLU A 57 -13.14 -10.26 11.66
C GLU A 57 -12.54 -9.45 12.82
N ASP A 58 -11.43 -9.92 13.39
CA ASP A 58 -10.60 -9.17 14.35
C ASP A 58 -9.10 -9.33 14.03
N PRO A 59 -8.47 -8.31 13.41
CA PRO A 59 -7.06 -8.38 13.04
C PRO A 59 -6.11 -8.34 14.24
N VAL A 60 -6.55 -7.78 15.36
CA VAL A 60 -5.76 -7.77 16.59
C VAL A 60 -5.74 -9.19 17.17
N GLU A 61 -6.89 -9.84 17.25
CA GLU A 61 -6.98 -11.22 17.77
C GLU A 61 -6.26 -12.22 16.85
N ALA A 62 -6.34 -12.05 15.52
CA ALA A 62 -5.60 -12.88 14.59
C ALA A 62 -4.08 -12.80 14.83
N ILE A 63 -3.54 -11.60 15.05
CA ILE A 63 -2.12 -11.41 15.39
C ILE A 63 -1.78 -12.06 16.73
N TYR A 64 -2.63 -11.92 17.75
CA TYR A 64 -2.44 -12.60 19.04
C TYR A 64 -2.43 -14.13 18.90
N GLY A 65 -3.35 -14.69 18.11
CA GLY A 65 -3.40 -16.13 17.81
C GLY A 65 -2.13 -16.62 17.10
N MET A 66 -1.66 -15.89 16.09
CA MET A 66 -0.40 -16.20 15.40
C MET A 66 0.80 -16.18 16.35
N LEU A 67 0.82 -15.25 17.30
CA LEU A 67 1.90 -15.09 18.28
C LEU A 67 1.71 -15.93 19.55
N SER A 68 0.69 -16.78 19.64
CA SER A 68 0.38 -17.58 20.83
C SER A 68 1.51 -18.52 21.28
N HIS A 69 2.36 -18.95 20.36
CA HIS A 69 3.55 -19.77 20.64
C HIS A 69 4.71 -18.97 21.26
N VAL A 70 4.66 -17.64 21.21
CA VAL A 70 5.67 -16.75 21.78
C VAL A 70 5.39 -16.58 23.27
N LYS A 71 6.21 -17.25 24.09
CA LYS A 71 6.04 -17.27 25.56
C LYS A 71 6.40 -15.95 26.27
N LYS A 72 6.86 -14.94 25.54
CA LYS A 72 7.29 -13.65 26.07
C LYS A 72 6.18 -12.63 25.93
N SER A 73 5.99 -11.82 26.96
CA SER A 73 5.10 -10.67 26.89
C SER A 73 5.61 -9.61 25.91
N GLY A 74 4.69 -8.76 25.42
CA GLY A 74 5.06 -7.64 24.55
C GLY A 74 6.10 -6.72 25.18
N VAL A 75 6.04 -6.51 26.49
CA VAL A 75 7.00 -5.68 27.25
C VAL A 75 8.40 -6.32 27.24
N GLU A 76 8.50 -7.64 27.44
CA GLU A 76 9.78 -8.36 27.37
C GLU A 76 10.39 -8.30 25.97
N LEU A 77 9.57 -8.49 24.93
CA LEU A 77 10.01 -8.35 23.54
C LEU A 77 10.51 -6.94 23.23
N GLN A 78 9.87 -5.90 23.78
CA GLN A 78 10.33 -4.51 23.64
C GLN A 78 11.69 -4.28 24.31
N HIS A 79 11.91 -4.84 25.51
CA HIS A 79 13.20 -4.77 26.18
C HIS A 79 14.31 -5.47 25.39
N GLU A 80 14.03 -6.64 24.81
CA GLU A 80 14.98 -7.35 23.95
C GLU A 80 15.28 -6.57 22.66
N ALA A 81 14.25 -6.04 22.00
CA ALA A 81 14.43 -5.21 20.82
C ALA A 81 15.32 -3.99 21.12
N ARG A 82 15.15 -3.36 22.29
CA ARG A 82 15.99 -2.24 22.74
C ARG A 82 17.45 -2.67 22.92
N LYS A 83 17.71 -3.82 23.54
CA LYS A 83 19.07 -4.37 23.72
C LYS A 83 19.74 -4.72 22.38
N LEU A 84 18.99 -5.34 21.45
CA LEU A 84 19.48 -5.68 20.11
C LEU A 84 19.86 -4.43 19.32
N ARG A 85 19.02 -3.39 19.34
CA ARG A 85 19.31 -2.10 18.69
C ARG A 85 20.55 -1.45 19.28
N ALA A 86 20.68 -1.40 20.60
CA ALA A 86 21.86 -0.84 21.27
C ALA A 86 23.16 -1.58 20.89
N ARG A 87 23.13 -2.93 20.86
CA ARG A 87 24.27 -3.74 20.40
C ARG A 87 24.64 -3.46 18.95
N LYS A 88 23.64 -3.33 18.06
CA LYS A 88 23.87 -3.02 16.64
C LYS A 88 24.55 -1.65 16.47
N THR A 89 24.17 -0.65 17.26
CA THR A 89 24.81 0.66 17.27
C THR A 89 26.25 0.63 17.81
N LEU A 90 26.53 -0.18 18.84
CA LEU A 90 27.90 -0.37 19.33
C LEU A 90 28.78 -1.10 18.31
N GLY A 91 28.27 -2.16 17.66
CA GLY A 91 29.02 -2.89 16.62
C GLY A 91 29.39 -2.02 15.43
N TYR A 92 28.57 -1.02 15.10
CA TYR A 92 28.89 -0.03 14.05
C TYR A 92 29.98 0.95 14.51
N ARG A 93 29.99 1.34 15.79
CA ARG A 93 31.02 2.21 16.39
C ARG A 93 32.38 1.53 16.61
N SER A 94 32.42 0.21 16.77
CA SER A 94 33.66 -0.57 16.88
C SER A 94 34.31 -0.90 15.53
N ALA A 95 33.62 -0.63 14.42
CA ALA A 95 34.08 -0.93 13.05
C ALA A 95 34.47 0.34 12.26
N THR A 96 34.51 1.50 12.92
CA THR A 96 35.05 2.78 12.41
C THR A 96 36.27 3.15 13.23
#